data_AF-A0A662BCV2-F1
#
_entry.id   AF-A0A662BCV2-F1
#
_cell.length_a   1.000
_cell.length_b   1.000
_cell.length_c   1.000
_cell.angle_alpha   90.00
_cell.angle_beta   90.00
_cell.angle_gamma   90.00
#
_symmetry.space_group_name_H-M   'P 1'
#
loop_
_entity.id
_entity.type
_entity.pdbx_description
1 polymer ?
#
loop_
_entity_poly.entity_id
_entity_poly.type
_entity_poly.pdbx_seq_one_letter_code
_entity_poly.pdbx_strand_id
1 'polypeptide(L)'
;DMLDSKTAMTIFYKSADLEDTLAFAFLSNSNCARFTAFDHNEYMDASAAFKAQVLDGDTAAGNELFYLQAMGGVKAQISLPDIEDFFADGPVAINEAKLIFNVYDDGTELLGPPQLGLAMIDEEGDYVPLVDANEVSTYYGGYLNDAKDQYYFRISRHVQNVLTGKTPNYPLALLVQGASFRANRLILYGSDVMMNAENKMTLEVTYTKVN
;
A
#
# COMPACT_ATOMS: atom_id res chain seq x y z
N ASP A 1 -26.75 5.80 -9.18
CA ASP A 1 -26.36 4.42 -8.82
C ASP A 1 -26.15 3.63 -10.11
N MET A 2 -25.12 2.80 -10.18
CA MET A 2 -24.86 1.91 -11.33
C MET A 2 -25.93 0.81 -11.50
N LEU A 3 -26.79 0.62 -10.49
CA LEU A 3 -27.97 -0.25 -10.53
C LEU A 3 -29.26 0.48 -10.93
N ASP A 4 -29.21 1.80 -11.15
CA ASP A 4 -30.38 2.55 -11.59
C ASP A 4 -30.80 2.13 -13.00
N SER A 5 -32.11 2.02 -13.25
CA SER A 5 -32.67 1.63 -14.55
C SER A 5 -32.34 2.62 -15.68
N LYS A 6 -31.85 3.82 -15.33
CA LYS A 6 -31.34 4.83 -16.28
C LYS A 6 -29.86 4.64 -16.64
N THR A 7 -29.14 3.75 -15.97
CA THR A 7 -27.76 3.41 -16.30
C THR A 7 -27.76 2.30 -17.35
N ALA A 8 -27.75 2.68 -18.63
CA ALA A 8 -27.78 1.74 -19.74
C ALA A 8 -26.96 2.24 -20.94
N MET A 9 -26.36 1.30 -21.68
CA MET A 9 -25.83 1.58 -23.01
C MET A 9 -26.96 1.33 -24.02
N THR A 10 -27.36 2.34 -24.77
CA THR A 10 -28.40 2.19 -25.81
C THR A 10 -27.75 2.24 -27.19
N ILE A 11 -27.90 1.16 -27.96
CA ILE A 11 -27.46 1.12 -29.35
C ILE A 11 -28.66 1.45 -30.23
N PHE A 12 -28.50 2.50 -31.04
CA PHE A 12 -29.45 2.87 -32.08
C PHE A 12 -29.00 2.25 -33.41
N TYR A 13 -29.90 1.57 -34.11
CA TYR A 13 -29.59 0.89 -35.36
C TYR A 13 -30.76 0.97 -36.35
N LYS A 14 -30.48 0.67 -37.63
CA LYS A 14 -31.46 0.60 -38.72
C LYS A 14 -31.29 -0.73 -39.45
N SER A 15 -32.40 -1.37 -39.83
CA SER A 15 -32.35 -2.48 -40.79
C SER A 15 -32.62 -1.95 -42.19
N ALA A 16 -32.11 -2.63 -43.21
CA ALA A 16 -32.28 -2.23 -44.61
C ALA A 16 -33.76 -2.17 -45.04
N ASP A 17 -34.64 -2.87 -44.30
CA ASP A 17 -36.05 -3.07 -44.65
C ASP A 17 -37.00 -2.16 -43.85
N LEU A 18 -36.49 -1.33 -42.94
CA LEU A 18 -37.26 -0.39 -42.11
C LEU A 18 -36.67 1.02 -42.19
N GLU A 19 -37.49 2.02 -42.50
CA GLU A 19 -37.06 3.43 -42.47
C GLU A 19 -36.84 3.96 -41.02
N ASP A 20 -37.45 3.28 -40.04
CA ASP A 20 -37.44 3.70 -38.65
C ASP A 20 -36.13 3.36 -37.92
N THR A 21 -35.75 4.24 -36.99
CA THR A 21 -34.60 4.00 -36.10
C THR A 21 -35.05 3.10 -34.94
N LEU A 22 -34.43 1.94 -34.81
CA LEU A 22 -34.63 1.02 -33.70
C LEU A 22 -33.59 1.27 -32.61
N ALA A 23 -33.93 0.88 -31.37
CA ALA A 23 -33.04 1.01 -30.23
C ALA A 23 -33.06 -0.27 -29.38
N PHE A 24 -31.90 -0.68 -28.88
CA PHE A 24 -31.78 -1.74 -27.89
C PHE A 24 -30.94 -1.24 -26.71
N ALA A 25 -31.48 -1.39 -25.50
CA ALA A 25 -30.84 -0.94 -24.27
C ALA A 25 -30.21 -2.10 -23.50
N PHE A 26 -28.90 -2.03 -23.30
CA PHE A 26 -28.16 -2.90 -22.38
C PHE A 26 -28.18 -2.27 -21.00
N LEU A 27 -29.09 -2.75 -20.15
CA LEU A 27 -29.25 -2.27 -18.77
C LEU A 27 -28.07 -2.75 -17.90
N SER A 28 -27.46 -1.84 -17.15
CA SER A 28 -26.57 -2.21 -16.04
C SER A 28 -27.42 -2.71 -14.88
N ASN A 29 -27.31 -3.99 -14.53
CA ASN A 29 -28.09 -4.61 -13.44
C ASN A 29 -27.20 -5.48 -12.53
N SER A 30 -27.82 -6.20 -11.59
CA SER A 30 -27.12 -7.06 -10.62
C SER A 30 -26.38 -8.25 -11.24
N ASN A 31 -26.74 -8.64 -12.47
CA ASN A 31 -26.13 -9.76 -13.19
C ASN A 31 -24.95 -9.32 -14.07
N CYS A 32 -24.67 -8.01 -14.16
CA CYS A 32 -23.53 -7.50 -14.90
C CYS A 32 -22.24 -7.65 -14.08
N ALA A 33 -21.23 -8.29 -14.66
CA ALA A 33 -19.87 -8.20 -14.14
C ALA A 33 -19.40 -6.74 -14.20
N ARG A 34 -18.70 -6.29 -13.16
CA ARG A 34 -18.14 -4.95 -13.06
C ARG A 34 -16.64 -5.05 -12.88
N PHE A 35 -15.92 -4.24 -13.63
CA PHE A 35 -14.50 -4.03 -13.47
C PHE A 35 -14.23 -2.54 -13.47
N THR A 36 -13.19 -2.12 -12.77
CA THR A 36 -12.73 -0.74 -12.80
C THR A 36 -11.41 -0.70 -13.55
N ALA A 37 -11.30 0.20 -14.52
CA ALA A 37 -10.08 0.47 -15.24
C ALA A 37 -9.58 1.86 -14.83
N PHE A 38 -8.29 1.95 -14.55
CA PHE A 38 -7.62 3.19 -14.18
C PHE A 38 -6.44 3.38 -15.12
N ASP A 39 -6.27 4.61 -15.58
CA ASP A 39 -5.16 5.01 -16.44
C ASP A 39 -4.45 6.18 -15.77
N HIS A 40 -3.15 6.04 -15.55
CA HIS A 40 -2.29 7.07 -14.96
C HIS A 40 -1.50 7.84 -16.01
N ASN A 41 -1.82 7.66 -17.30
CA ASN A 41 -1.23 8.38 -18.43
C ASN A 41 0.31 8.30 -18.41
N GLU A 42 0.82 7.09 -18.18
CA GLU A 42 2.26 6.78 -18.04
C GLU A 42 3.00 7.68 -17.02
N TYR A 43 2.28 8.30 -16.09
CA TYR A 43 2.82 9.28 -15.14
C TYR A 43 3.58 10.43 -15.81
N MET A 44 3.16 10.86 -17.01
CA MET A 44 3.83 11.93 -17.77
C MET A 44 3.97 13.24 -16.99
N ASP A 45 3.03 13.56 -16.10
CA ASP A 45 3.04 14.79 -15.29
C ASP A 45 3.65 14.60 -13.88
N ALA A 46 4.16 13.40 -13.56
CA ALA A 46 4.78 13.14 -12.28
C ALA A 46 6.13 13.87 -12.12
N SER A 47 6.53 14.08 -10.86
CA SER A 47 7.82 14.71 -10.53
C SER A 47 9.00 13.88 -11.06
N ALA A 48 10.14 14.53 -11.29
CA ALA A 48 11.36 13.85 -11.72
C ALA A 48 11.80 12.76 -10.71
N ALA A 49 11.67 13.04 -9.40
CA ALA A 49 11.99 12.08 -8.34
C ALA A 49 11.07 10.84 -8.40
N PHE A 50 9.77 11.03 -8.63
CA PHE A 50 8.85 9.90 -8.80
C PHE A 50 9.21 9.06 -10.03
N LYS A 51 9.48 9.70 -11.18
CA LYS A 51 9.82 8.99 -12.42
C LYS A 51 11.11 8.19 -12.27
N ALA A 52 12.14 8.78 -11.68
CA ALA A 52 13.41 8.10 -11.42
C ALA A 52 13.19 6.82 -10.59
N GLN A 53 12.42 6.90 -9.51
CA GLN A 53 12.18 5.74 -8.64
C GLN A 53 11.25 4.69 -9.28
N VAL A 54 10.12 5.13 -9.85
CA VAL A 54 9.01 4.23 -10.23
C VAL A 54 9.11 3.76 -11.67
N LEU A 55 9.54 4.62 -12.59
CA LEU A 55 9.61 4.31 -14.02
C LEU A 55 11.01 3.87 -14.44
N ASP A 56 12.05 4.55 -13.96
CA ASP A 56 13.44 4.26 -14.32
C ASP A 56 14.06 3.17 -13.41
N GLY A 57 13.39 2.83 -12.30
CA GLY A 57 13.75 1.73 -11.41
C GLY A 57 14.84 2.05 -10.40
N ASP A 58 15.09 3.33 -10.10
CA ASP A 58 16.04 3.73 -9.05
C ASP A 58 15.44 3.53 -7.65
N THR A 59 15.48 2.29 -7.16
CA THR A 59 14.94 1.94 -5.85
C THR A 59 15.69 2.58 -4.69
N ALA A 60 16.93 3.03 -4.88
CA ALA A 60 17.71 3.70 -3.85
C ALA A 60 17.14 5.08 -3.49
N ALA A 61 16.49 5.76 -4.45
CA ALA A 61 15.73 6.99 -4.19
C ALA A 61 14.62 6.81 -3.13
N GLY A 62 14.13 5.57 -2.96
CA GLY A 62 13.18 5.19 -1.91
C GLY A 62 13.68 5.38 -0.48
N ASN A 63 15.01 5.49 -0.29
CA ASN A 63 15.59 5.79 1.02
C ASN A 63 15.36 7.25 1.43
N GLU A 64 15.17 8.16 0.46
CA GLU A 64 14.81 9.55 0.72
C GLU A 64 13.27 9.68 0.87
N LEU A 65 12.54 9.42 -0.20
CA LEU A 65 11.07 9.45 -0.24
C LEU A 65 10.57 8.26 -1.05
N PHE A 66 9.41 7.73 -0.68
CA PHE A 66 8.74 6.71 -1.47
C PHE A 66 7.23 6.93 -1.54
N TYR A 67 6.59 6.28 -2.50
CA TYR A 67 5.26 6.65 -2.96
C TYR A 67 4.27 5.49 -2.84
N LEU A 68 3.03 5.84 -2.47
CA LEU A 68 1.87 4.95 -2.53
C LEU A 68 0.75 5.63 -3.30
N GLN A 69 0.05 4.86 -4.13
CA GLN A 69 -1.11 5.35 -4.85
C GLN A 69 -2.13 4.24 -5.04
N ALA A 70 -3.38 4.55 -4.72
CA ALA A 70 -4.51 3.68 -4.97
C ALA A 70 -4.88 3.63 -6.47
N MET A 71 -6.03 3.05 -6.80
CA MET A 71 -6.59 3.00 -8.16
C MET A 71 -5.66 2.35 -9.19
N GLY A 72 -5.02 1.23 -8.83
CA GLY A 72 -4.06 0.56 -9.72
C GLY A 72 -2.70 1.26 -9.85
N GLY A 73 -2.43 2.22 -8.97
CA GLY A 73 -1.16 2.92 -8.90
C GLY A 73 -0.05 2.12 -8.20
N VAL A 74 0.89 2.86 -7.63
CA VAL A 74 2.12 2.31 -7.04
C VAL A 74 1.94 1.78 -5.62
N LYS A 75 2.74 0.77 -5.30
CA LYS A 75 2.86 0.14 -3.98
C LYS A 75 4.33 0.19 -3.55
N ALA A 76 4.58 0.18 -2.25
CA ALA A 76 5.93 0.18 -1.72
C ALA A 76 6.30 -1.19 -1.20
N GLN A 77 7.53 -1.61 -1.48
CA GLN A 77 8.15 -2.80 -0.91
C GLN A 77 9.19 -2.34 0.12
N ILE A 78 9.08 -2.85 1.34
CA ILE A 78 9.93 -2.51 2.48
C ILE A 78 10.73 -3.74 2.85
N SER A 79 12.05 -3.62 2.90
CA SER A 79 12.95 -4.69 3.30
C SER A 79 13.59 -4.36 4.65
N LEU A 80 13.75 -5.38 5.49
CA LEU A 80 14.44 -5.28 6.79
C LEU A 80 15.70 -6.16 6.76
N PRO A 81 16.68 -5.88 5.87
CA PRO A 81 17.76 -6.83 5.55
C PRO A 81 18.64 -7.15 6.75
N ASP A 82 18.89 -6.17 7.62
CA ASP A 82 19.87 -6.28 8.71
C ASP A 82 19.24 -6.77 10.03
N ILE A 83 17.97 -7.19 10.03
CA ILE A 83 17.24 -7.48 11.28
C ILE A 83 17.80 -8.71 12.01
N GLU A 84 18.24 -9.73 11.27
CA GLU A 84 18.84 -10.93 11.86
C GLU A 84 20.25 -10.62 12.39
N ASP A 85 21.04 -9.89 11.61
CA ASP A 85 22.39 -9.47 11.98
C ASP A 85 22.40 -8.57 13.23
N PHE A 86 21.39 -7.69 13.37
CA PHE A 86 21.22 -6.85 14.56
C PHE A 86 21.08 -7.67 15.86
N PHE A 87 20.55 -8.89 15.79
CA PHE A 87 20.36 -9.79 16.93
C PHE A 87 21.29 -11.01 16.91
N ALA A 88 22.40 -10.96 16.17
CA ALA A 88 23.36 -12.07 16.09
C ALA A 88 24.03 -12.43 17.42
N ASP A 89 24.05 -11.50 18.40
CA ASP A 89 24.66 -11.68 19.71
C ASP A 89 23.98 -12.73 20.61
N GLY A 90 22.79 -13.21 20.25
CA GLY A 90 22.09 -14.26 20.97
C GLY A 90 20.57 -14.19 20.92
N PRO A 91 19.88 -15.20 21.46
CA PRO A 91 18.43 -15.27 21.42
C PRO A 91 17.78 -14.12 22.18
N VAL A 92 16.77 -13.51 21.56
CA VAL A 92 15.97 -12.43 22.14
C VAL A 92 14.49 -12.76 22.11
N ALA A 93 13.78 -12.29 23.13
CA ALA A 93 12.33 -12.24 23.17
C ALA A 93 11.87 -10.83 22.80
N ILE A 94 11.12 -10.70 21.71
CA ILE A 94 10.55 -9.44 21.24
C ILE A 94 9.32 -9.11 22.07
N ASN A 95 9.40 -8.04 22.86
CA ASN A 95 8.26 -7.53 23.63
C ASN A 95 7.36 -6.67 22.73
N GLU A 96 7.97 -5.81 21.92
CA GLU A 96 7.27 -4.97 20.96
C GLU A 96 8.17 -4.66 19.76
N ALA A 97 7.62 -4.76 18.54
CA ALA A 97 8.23 -4.19 17.35
C ALA A 97 7.21 -3.32 16.61
N LYS A 98 7.52 -2.04 16.41
CA LYS A 98 6.68 -1.08 15.69
C LYS A 98 7.42 -0.56 14.48
N LEU A 99 6.86 -0.85 13.30
CA LEU A 99 7.29 -0.23 12.05
C LEU A 99 6.52 1.06 11.85
N ILE A 100 7.24 2.16 11.71
CA ILE A 100 6.72 3.53 11.71
C ILE A 100 6.97 4.16 10.35
N PHE A 101 5.93 4.78 9.78
CA PHE A 101 5.95 5.50 8.53
C PHE A 101 5.46 6.93 8.75
N ASN A 102 6.30 7.93 8.48
CA ASN A 102 5.94 9.33 8.59
C ASN A 102 5.56 9.88 7.21
N VAL A 103 4.51 10.69 7.17
CA VAL A 103 3.99 11.30 5.95
C VAL A 103 4.82 12.51 5.57
N TYR A 104 5.23 12.56 4.31
CA TYR A 104 5.82 13.75 3.72
C TYR A 104 4.69 14.64 3.19
N ASP A 105 4.61 15.87 3.71
CA ASP A 105 3.70 16.89 3.21
C ASP A 105 4.30 17.58 1.99
N ASP A 106 3.72 17.32 0.81
CA ASP A 106 4.06 18.00 -0.45
C ASP A 106 3.31 19.33 -0.66
N GLY A 107 2.61 19.81 0.37
CA GLY A 107 1.77 21.00 0.34
C GLY A 107 0.44 20.81 -0.39
N THR A 108 0.04 19.57 -0.66
CA THR A 108 -1.23 19.29 -1.34
C THR A 108 -2.37 19.06 -0.36
N GLU A 109 -3.56 19.56 -0.69
CA GLU A 109 -4.76 19.45 0.16
C GLU A 109 -5.34 18.02 0.24
N LEU A 110 -4.70 17.04 -0.40
CA LEU A 110 -5.17 15.66 -0.42
C LEU A 110 -4.72 14.95 0.85
N LEU A 111 -5.66 14.72 1.75
CA LEU A 111 -5.43 13.89 2.93
C LEU A 111 -4.95 12.48 2.52
N GLY A 112 -3.97 11.98 3.28
CA GLY A 112 -3.52 10.60 3.17
C GLY A 112 -4.67 9.60 3.35
N PRO A 113 -4.53 8.37 2.85
CA PRO A 113 -5.54 7.34 3.02
C PRO A 113 -5.77 7.07 4.52
N PRO A 114 -7.02 6.93 5.00
CA PRO A 114 -7.28 6.76 6.43
C PRO A 114 -6.69 5.46 7.01
N GLN A 115 -6.37 4.50 6.14
CA GLN A 115 -5.81 3.23 6.53
C GLN A 115 -4.87 2.66 5.44
N LEU A 116 -3.76 2.10 5.90
CA LEU A 116 -2.82 1.30 5.11
C LEU A 116 -2.91 -0.17 5.50
N GLY A 117 -2.46 -1.05 4.61
CA GLY A 117 -2.28 -2.47 4.83
C GLY A 117 -0.81 -2.84 4.70
N LEU A 118 -0.38 -3.82 5.49
CA LEU A 118 0.96 -4.38 5.43
C LEU A 118 0.84 -5.90 5.28
N ALA A 119 1.51 -6.44 4.27
CA ALA A 119 1.55 -7.87 3.97
C ALA A 119 2.99 -8.28 3.66
N MET A 120 3.32 -9.54 3.86
CA MET A 120 4.55 -10.14 3.38
C MET A 120 4.40 -10.52 1.90
N ILE A 121 5.48 -10.42 1.13
CA ILE A 121 5.56 -10.93 -0.25
C ILE A 121 6.32 -12.25 -0.19
N ASP A 122 5.65 -13.39 -0.38
CA ASP A 122 6.31 -14.70 -0.31
C ASP A 122 7.15 -15.01 -1.58
N GLU A 123 7.68 -16.24 -1.67
CA GLU A 123 8.54 -16.66 -2.77
C GLU A 123 7.80 -16.77 -4.11
N GLU A 124 6.48 -16.97 -4.08
CA GLU A 124 5.59 -16.94 -5.24
C GLU A 124 5.19 -15.50 -5.66
N GLY A 125 5.48 -14.51 -4.81
CA GLY A 125 5.09 -13.12 -5.02
C GLY A 125 3.67 -12.79 -4.54
N ASP A 126 3.04 -13.69 -3.79
CA ASP A 126 1.71 -13.51 -3.24
C ASP A 126 1.76 -12.66 -1.96
N TYR A 127 0.68 -11.89 -1.74
CA TYR A 127 0.54 -11.10 -0.52
C TYR A 127 -0.04 -11.94 0.61
N VAL A 128 0.81 -12.26 1.58
CA VAL A 128 0.43 -13.01 2.77
C VAL A 128 0.28 -12.06 3.95
N PRO A 129 -0.89 -12.01 4.62
CA PRO A 129 -1.06 -11.21 5.82
C PRO A 129 -0.04 -11.59 6.90
N LEU A 130 0.50 -10.59 7.60
CA LEU A 130 1.35 -10.84 8.75
C LEU A 130 0.57 -11.55 9.85
N VAL A 131 1.25 -12.37 10.66
CA VAL A 131 0.63 -13.07 11.79
C VAL A 131 -0.05 -12.09 12.77
N ASP A 132 0.53 -10.90 12.93
CA ASP A 132 0.02 -9.80 13.76
C ASP A 132 -1.27 -9.16 13.20
N ALA A 133 -1.60 -9.35 11.92
CA ALA A 133 -2.83 -8.82 11.31
C ALA A 133 -4.10 -9.51 11.84
N ASN A 134 -3.97 -10.64 12.55
CA ASN A 134 -5.08 -11.31 13.24
C ASN A 134 -5.43 -10.68 14.59
N GLU A 135 -4.59 -9.77 15.09
CA GLU A 135 -4.87 -9.02 16.32
C GLU A 135 -5.96 -7.96 16.08
N VAL A 136 -6.49 -7.39 17.17
CA VAL A 136 -7.45 -6.28 17.05
C VAL A 136 -6.80 -5.10 16.33
N SER A 137 -7.53 -4.47 15.41
CA SER A 137 -7.00 -3.42 14.53
C SER A 137 -6.40 -2.21 15.29
N THR A 138 -6.91 -1.89 16.48
CA THR A 138 -6.35 -0.85 17.36
C THR A 138 -4.95 -1.20 17.89
N TYR A 139 -4.66 -2.50 18.03
CA TYR A 139 -3.35 -3.00 18.42
C TYR A 139 -2.42 -3.19 17.21
N TYR A 140 -2.91 -3.77 16.11
CA TYR A 140 -2.08 -3.95 14.91
C TYR A 140 -1.66 -2.61 14.29
N GLY A 141 -2.58 -1.63 14.23
CA GLY A 141 -2.33 -0.31 13.67
C GLY A 141 -2.82 -0.18 12.23
N GLY A 142 -2.07 0.58 11.43
CA GLY A 142 -2.36 0.88 10.03
C GLY A 142 -3.28 2.07 9.80
N TYR A 143 -3.81 2.72 10.83
CA TYR A 143 -4.59 3.94 10.71
C TYR A 143 -3.71 5.19 10.75
N LEU A 144 -4.13 6.23 10.03
CA LEU A 144 -3.49 7.53 10.10
C LEU A 144 -3.64 8.14 11.50
N ASN A 145 -2.53 8.60 12.07
CA ASN A 145 -2.54 9.46 13.24
C ASN A 145 -2.42 10.92 12.79
N ASP A 146 -3.56 11.60 12.67
CA ASP A 146 -3.63 13.00 12.19
C ASP A 146 -2.85 14.00 13.06
N ALA A 147 -2.57 13.67 14.33
CA ALA A 147 -1.81 14.56 15.21
C ALA A 147 -0.28 14.46 15.01
N LYS A 148 0.18 13.42 14.33
CA LYS A 148 1.61 13.14 14.11
C LYS A 148 1.97 12.92 12.65
N ASP A 149 0.98 12.94 11.75
CA ASP A 149 1.14 12.63 10.33
C ASP A 149 1.88 11.30 10.12
N GLN A 150 1.39 10.24 10.77
CA GLN A 150 2.12 8.99 10.89
C GLN A 150 1.20 7.76 10.83
N TYR A 151 1.70 6.68 10.24
CA TYR A 151 1.16 5.33 10.35
C TYR A 151 2.13 4.46 11.14
N TYR A 152 1.61 3.48 11.86
CA TYR A 152 2.44 2.42 12.44
C TYR A 152 1.80 1.06 12.27
N PHE A 153 2.64 0.04 12.22
CA PHE A 153 2.24 -1.37 12.32
C PHE A 153 3.01 -2.03 13.43
N ARG A 154 2.31 -2.73 14.31
CA ARG A 154 2.95 -3.58 15.32
C ARG A 154 3.16 -4.96 14.71
N ILE A 155 4.42 -5.35 14.56
CA ILE A 155 4.87 -6.57 13.86
C ILE A 155 5.71 -7.47 14.77
N SER A 156 5.44 -7.43 16.08
CA SER A 156 6.23 -8.12 17.11
C SER A 156 6.37 -9.62 16.85
N ARG A 157 5.27 -10.29 16.51
CA ARG A 157 5.27 -11.74 16.29
C ARG A 157 5.93 -12.08 14.96
N HIS A 158 5.74 -11.26 13.93
CA HIS A 158 6.44 -11.42 12.66
C HIS A 158 7.96 -11.32 12.85
N VAL A 159 8.47 -10.26 13.52
CA VAL A 159 9.91 -10.13 13.81
C VAL A 159 10.41 -11.32 14.65
N GLN A 160 9.67 -11.75 15.68
CA GLN A 160 10.05 -12.93 16.46
C GLN A 160 10.13 -14.20 15.60
N ASN A 161 9.22 -14.38 14.65
CA ASN A 161 9.21 -15.53 13.75
C ASN A 161 10.41 -15.51 12.78
N VAL A 162 10.78 -14.33 12.27
CA VAL A 162 11.99 -14.14 11.45
C VAL A 162 13.23 -14.53 12.26
N LEU A 163 13.42 -13.95 13.45
CA LEU A 163 14.58 -14.23 14.30
C LEU A 163 14.69 -15.68 14.79
N THR A 164 13.58 -16.42 14.81
CA THR A 164 13.55 -17.84 15.21
C THR A 164 13.54 -18.80 14.02
N GLY A 165 13.64 -18.29 12.78
CA GLY A 165 13.63 -19.09 11.56
C GLY A 165 12.28 -19.76 11.24
N LYS A 166 11.18 -19.33 11.87
CA LYS A 166 9.83 -19.84 11.58
C LYS A 166 9.25 -19.26 10.30
N THR A 167 9.73 -18.10 9.89
CA THR A 167 9.32 -17.41 8.66
C THR A 167 10.56 -16.77 8.06
N PRO A 168 10.84 -16.95 6.75
CA PRO A 168 11.93 -16.23 6.09
C PRO A 168 11.76 -14.70 6.19
N ASN A 169 12.87 -13.97 6.14
CA ASN A 169 12.88 -12.50 6.12
C ASN A 169 12.47 -11.96 4.73
N TYR A 170 11.21 -12.18 4.37
CA TYR A 170 10.66 -11.71 3.11
C TYR A 170 10.32 -10.22 3.14
N PRO A 171 10.37 -9.52 1.99
CA PRO A 171 9.95 -8.13 1.90
C PRO A 171 8.49 -7.94 2.28
N LEU A 172 8.17 -6.74 2.75
CA LEU A 172 6.83 -6.33 3.14
C LEU A 172 6.22 -5.40 2.09
N ALA A 173 5.02 -5.69 1.61
CA ALA A 173 4.23 -4.79 0.79
C ALA A 173 3.40 -3.85 1.67
N LEU A 174 3.62 -2.54 1.50
CA LEU A 174 2.78 -1.49 2.06
C LEU A 174 1.76 -1.03 1.01
N LEU A 175 0.48 -1.01 1.39
CA LEU A 175 -0.67 -0.91 0.49
C LEU A 175 -1.70 0.10 1.02
N VAL A 176 -2.44 0.75 0.11
CA VAL A 176 -3.62 1.54 0.49
C VAL A 176 -4.82 0.62 0.70
N GLN A 177 -5.45 0.66 1.88
CA GLN A 177 -6.69 -0.09 2.10
C GLN A 177 -7.86 0.55 1.33
N GLY A 178 -8.62 -0.27 0.61
CA GLY A 178 -9.66 0.22 -0.30
C GLY A 178 -9.13 0.84 -1.59
N ALA A 179 -7.93 0.42 -2.03
CA ALA A 179 -7.30 0.95 -3.24
C ALA A 179 -8.18 0.85 -4.51
N SER A 180 -9.19 -0.02 -4.55
CA SER A 180 -10.10 -0.15 -5.70
C SER A 180 -11.15 0.95 -5.82
N PHE A 181 -11.39 1.74 -4.75
CA PHE A 181 -12.42 2.78 -4.74
C PHE A 181 -11.99 4.10 -4.08
N ARG A 182 -10.80 4.16 -3.48
CA ARG A 182 -10.19 5.39 -2.95
C ARG A 182 -9.16 5.92 -3.94
N ALA A 183 -9.13 7.22 -4.19
CA ALA A 183 -8.17 7.86 -5.11
C ALA A 183 -6.95 8.47 -4.39
N ASN A 184 -6.77 8.16 -3.10
CA ASN A 184 -5.72 8.77 -2.29
C ASN A 184 -4.32 8.37 -2.79
N ARG A 185 -3.40 9.33 -2.73
CA ARG A 185 -1.96 9.14 -2.87
C ARG A 185 -1.27 9.52 -1.57
N LEU A 186 -0.08 9.00 -1.36
CA LEU A 186 0.71 9.26 -0.16
C LEU A 186 2.19 9.27 -0.50
N ILE A 187 2.92 10.25 0.04
CA ILE A 187 4.38 10.29 0.02
C ILE A 187 4.85 10.03 1.45
N LEU A 188 5.83 9.16 1.61
CA LEU A 188 6.38 8.75 2.90
C LEU A 188 7.88 9.00 2.91
N TYR A 189 8.38 9.41 4.08
CA TYR A 189 9.80 9.50 4.33
C TYR A 189 10.45 8.11 4.35
N GLY A 190 11.55 7.95 3.62
CA GLY A 190 12.37 6.73 3.60
C GLY A 190 13.28 6.58 4.82
N SER A 191 14.19 5.61 4.78
CA SER A 191 15.08 5.24 5.91
C SER A 191 16.33 6.10 6.06
N ASP A 192 16.68 6.96 5.10
CA ASP A 192 17.93 7.72 5.13
C ASP A 192 17.97 8.72 6.29
N VAL A 193 18.94 8.53 7.20
CA VAL A 193 19.09 9.36 8.40
C VAL A 193 19.54 10.78 8.08
N MET A 194 20.38 10.95 7.06
CA MET A 194 20.94 12.26 6.69
C MET A 194 19.91 13.13 5.98
N MET A 195 19.03 12.52 5.17
CA MET A 195 17.98 13.24 4.44
C MET A 195 16.74 13.48 5.31
N ASN A 196 16.34 12.51 6.13
CA ASN A 196 15.03 12.53 6.81
C ASN A 196 15.09 12.79 8.31
N ALA A 197 16.28 12.76 8.93
CA ALA A 197 16.49 13.04 10.35
C ALA A 197 15.50 12.34 11.30
N GLU A 198 14.60 13.10 11.93
CA GLU A 198 13.56 12.62 12.85
C GLU A 198 12.34 12.01 12.15
N ASN A 199 12.12 12.35 10.88
CA ASN A 199 10.99 11.86 10.08
C ASN A 199 11.27 10.54 9.35
N LYS A 200 12.49 9.99 9.44
CA LYS A 200 12.83 8.72 8.77
C LYS A 200 11.89 7.58 9.15
N MET A 201 11.66 6.68 8.19
CA MET A 201 11.04 5.38 8.46
C MET A 201 11.85 4.63 9.52
N THR A 202 11.19 4.15 10.57
CA THR A 202 11.87 3.58 11.74
C THR A 202 11.22 2.26 12.17
N LEU A 203 12.03 1.26 12.50
CA LEU A 203 11.60 0.08 13.24
C LEU A 203 12.03 0.23 14.70
N GLU A 204 11.07 0.46 15.59
CA GLU A 204 11.32 0.52 17.03
C GLU A 204 11.12 -0.86 17.64
N VAL A 205 12.16 -1.41 18.29
CA VAL A 205 12.10 -2.74 18.90
C VAL A 205 12.43 -2.66 20.39
N THR A 206 11.50 -3.14 21.21
CA THR A 206 11.71 -3.41 22.64
C THR A 206 11.84 -4.90 22.83
N TYR A 207 12.94 -5.36 23.41
CA TYR A 207 13.26 -6.78 23.54
C TYR A 207 13.97 -7.11 24.85
N THR A 208 13.95 -8.38 25.20
CA THR A 208 14.65 -8.95 26.35
C THR A 208 15.68 -9.95 25.85
N LYS A 209 16.94 -9.81 26.28
CA LYS A 209 17.98 -10.82 26.02
C LYS A 209 17.69 -12.07 26.86
N VAL A 210 17.69 -13.24 26.23
CA VAL A 210 17.49 -14.52 26.92
C VAL A 210 18.87 -15.11 27.19
N ASN A 211 19.24 -15.20 28.47
CA ASN A 211 20.47 -15.85 28.93
C ASN A 211 20.24 -17.34 29.19
#